data_AF-A0A2H0WPZ4-F1
#
_entry.id   AF-A0A2H0WPZ4-F1
#
_cell.length_a   1.000
_cell.length_b   1.000
_cell.length_c   1.000
_cell.angle_alpha   90.00
_cell.angle_beta   90.00
_cell.angle_gamma   90.00
#
_symmetry.space_group_name_H-M   'P 1'
#
loop_
_entity.id
_entity.type
_entity.pdbx_description
1 polymer ?
#
loop_
_entity_poly.entity_id
_entity_poly.type
_entity_poly.pdbx_seq_one_letter_code
_entity_poly.pdbx_strand_id
1 'polypeptide(L)'
;MRFYLILLPIIFILSLFQGAFLLPNLVLLLVLLMAVTRPPKQVVWLAFWSGLLLDLAKGNALGFSSFLFLAFSLVLFFYRRRFDATHPLFLSGFVFLVAVAYNRIFFLDWQWQQALVLALLAFLLRPLAPPSAGLKL
;
A
#
# COMPACT_ATOMS: atom_id res chain seq x y z
N MET A 1 -8.25 18.75 -0.25
CA MET A 1 -8.23 18.68 1.23
C MET A 1 -9.33 17.79 1.80
N ARG A 2 -10.60 17.92 1.38
CA ARG A 2 -11.73 17.09 1.89
C ARG A 2 -11.51 15.57 1.87
N PHE A 3 -10.83 15.05 0.84
CA PHE A 3 -10.58 13.60 0.72
C PHE A 3 -9.65 13.02 1.79
N TYR A 4 -8.62 13.77 2.22
CA TYR A 4 -7.70 13.32 3.27
C TYR A 4 -8.40 13.21 4.63
N LEU A 5 -9.35 14.11 4.90
CA LEU A 5 -10.14 14.11 6.14
C LEU A 5 -11.02 12.86 6.28
N ILE A 6 -11.41 12.24 5.17
CA ILE A 6 -12.21 11.00 5.17
C ILE A 6 -11.28 9.78 5.18
N LEU A 7 -10.17 9.81 4.43
CA LEU A 7 -9.27 8.66 4.35
C LEU A 7 -8.52 8.39 5.65
N LEU A 8 -8.10 9.44 6.36
CA LEU A 8 -7.33 9.30 7.60
C LEU A 8 -8.09 8.50 8.68
N PRO A 9 -9.39 8.78 8.98
CA PRO A 9 -10.15 7.94 9.88
C PRO A 9 -10.32 6.49 9.38
N ILE A 10 -10.50 6.28 8.07
CA ILE A 10 -10.58 4.92 7.50
C ILE A 10 -9.27 4.17 7.73
N ILE A 11 -8.13 4.80 7.43
CA ILE A 11 -6.80 4.21 7.66
C ILE A 11 -6.60 3.93 9.14
N PHE A 12 -7.01 4.85 10.02
CA PHE A 12 -6.89 4.67 11.46
C PHE A 12 -7.65 3.44 11.94
N ILE A 13 -8.92 3.32 11.59
CA ILE A 13 -9.75 2.15 11.92
C ILE A 13 -9.13 0.88 11.33
N LEU A 14 -8.73 0.93 10.05
CA LEU A 14 -8.13 -0.22 9.38
C LEU A 14 -6.80 -0.65 10.04
N SER A 15 -5.95 0.29 10.42
CA SER A 15 -4.69 0.02 11.13
C SER A 15 -4.93 -0.61 12.50
N LEU A 16 -5.95 -0.15 13.25
CA LEU A 16 -6.34 -0.78 14.51
C LEU A 16 -6.83 -2.22 14.33
N PHE A 17 -7.73 -2.45 13.37
CA PHE A 17 -8.17 -3.81 13.01
C PHE A 17 -7.01 -4.68 12.51
N GLN A 18 -6.07 -4.09 11.78
CA GLN A 18 -4.88 -4.76 11.28
C GLN A 18 -3.94 -5.21 12.41
N GLY A 19 -3.76 -4.37 13.43
CA GLY A 19 -2.97 -4.71 14.61
C GLY A 19 -3.61 -5.81 15.46
N ALA A 20 -4.95 -5.84 15.51
CA ALA A 20 -5.68 -6.71 16.44
C ALA A 20 -6.11 -8.07 15.86
N PHE A 21 -6.51 -8.15 14.58
CA PHE A 21 -7.23 -9.33 14.06
C PHE A 21 -6.80 -9.83 12.69
N LEU A 22 -6.19 -8.99 11.85
CA LEU A 22 -5.94 -9.35 10.45
C LEU A 22 -4.52 -9.88 10.24
N LEU A 23 -4.45 -11.10 9.71
CA LEU A 23 -3.20 -11.74 9.28
C LEU A 23 -2.56 -11.00 8.08
N PRO A 24 -3.21 -10.86 6.90
CA PRO A 24 -2.61 -10.17 5.76
C PRO A 24 -2.62 -8.65 5.97
N ASN A 25 -1.54 -7.96 5.56
CA ASN A 25 -1.41 -6.50 5.68
C ASN A 25 -2.29 -5.74 4.66
N LEU A 26 -3.55 -5.52 4.99
CA LEU A 26 -4.52 -4.80 4.15
C LEU A 26 -4.20 -3.31 4.02
N VAL A 27 -3.53 -2.73 5.01
CA VAL A 27 -3.08 -1.32 4.95
C VAL A 27 -2.07 -1.15 3.81
N LEU A 28 -1.10 -2.06 3.71
CA LEU A 28 -0.13 -2.09 2.60
C LEU A 28 -0.84 -2.19 1.24
N LEU A 29 -1.80 -3.11 1.10
CA LEU A 29 -2.57 -3.25 -0.14
C LEU A 29 -3.28 -1.94 -0.52
N LEU A 30 -3.97 -1.31 0.44
CA LEU A 30 -4.69 -0.06 0.20
C LEU A 30 -3.75 1.06 -0.25
N VAL A 31 -2.58 1.18 0.38
CA VAL A 31 -1.55 2.15 -0.03
C VAL A 31 -1.09 1.91 -1.47
N LEU A 32 -0.81 0.65 -1.82
CA LEU A 32 -0.35 0.29 -3.17
C LEU A 32 -1.43 0.53 -4.24
N LEU A 33 -2.69 0.18 -3.99
CA LEU A 33 -3.80 0.46 -4.91
C LEU A 33 -3.99 1.96 -5.15
N MET A 34 -3.89 2.77 -4.08
CA MET A 34 -3.95 4.22 -4.19
C MET A 34 -2.72 4.78 -4.90
N ALA A 35 -1.54 4.17 -4.73
CA ALA A 35 -0.31 4.56 -5.39
C ALA A 35 -0.37 4.43 -6.92
N VAL A 36 -1.16 3.49 -7.45
CA VAL A 36 -1.39 3.35 -8.89
C VAL A 36 -2.23 4.50 -9.44
N THR A 37 -3.33 4.84 -8.75
CA THR A 37 -4.39 5.71 -9.30
C THR A 37 -4.30 7.18 -8.90
N ARG A 38 -3.70 7.48 -7.75
CA ARG A 38 -3.73 8.83 -7.16
C ARG A 38 -2.48 9.64 -7.47
N PRO A 39 -2.57 10.98 -7.46
CA PRO A 39 -1.41 11.85 -7.67
C PRO A 39 -0.35 11.65 -6.58
N PRO A 40 0.95 11.82 -6.91
CA PRO A 40 2.06 11.46 -6.03
C PRO A 40 2.01 12.15 -4.66
N LYS A 41 1.62 13.44 -4.62
CA LYS A 41 1.47 14.18 -3.36
C LYS A 41 0.49 13.50 -2.40
N GLN A 42 -0.63 12.96 -2.91
CA GLN A 42 -1.62 12.25 -2.08
C GLN A 42 -1.07 10.93 -1.55
N VAL A 43 -0.37 10.19 -2.40
CA VAL A 43 0.19 8.86 -2.09
C VAL A 43 1.29 8.98 -1.04
N VAL A 44 2.14 10.01 -1.12
CA VAL A 44 3.20 10.25 -0.13
C VAL A 44 2.60 10.47 1.27
N TRP A 45 1.63 11.38 1.39
CA TRP A 45 0.93 11.60 2.66
C TRP A 45 0.23 10.34 3.15
N LEU A 46 -0.41 9.61 2.23
CA LEU A 46 -1.09 8.37 2.55
C LEU A 46 -0.14 7.32 3.13
N ALA A 47 0.95 7.03 2.42
CA ALA A 47 1.96 6.04 2.81
C ALA A 47 2.63 6.42 4.14
N PHE A 48 2.93 7.71 4.33
CA PHE A 48 3.52 8.22 5.56
C PHE A 48 2.60 8.00 6.76
N TRP A 49 1.36 8.48 6.70
CA TRP A 49 0.42 8.38 7.82
C TRP A 49 -0.04 6.95 8.09
N SER A 50 -0.29 6.17 7.03
CA SER A 50 -0.68 4.76 7.19
C SER A 50 0.41 3.92 7.84
N GLY A 51 1.68 4.13 7.48
CA GLY A 51 2.80 3.47 8.13
C GLY A 51 2.93 3.85 9.61
N LEU A 52 2.79 5.14 9.95
CA LEU A 52 2.90 5.60 11.33
C LEU A 52 1.79 5.02 12.21
N LEU A 53 0.56 5.03 11.70
CA LEU A 53 -0.58 4.47 12.39
C LEU A 53 -0.47 2.94 12.53
N LEU A 54 0.09 2.26 11.52
CA LEU A 54 0.32 0.82 11.57
C LEU A 54 1.40 0.47 12.60
N ASP A 55 2.50 1.22 12.65
CA ASP A 55 3.55 1.03 13.64
C ASP A 55 3.01 1.24 15.06
N LEU A 56 2.21 2.29 15.26
CA LEU A 56 1.55 2.57 16.53
C LEU A 56 0.58 1.45 16.94
N ALA A 57 -0.22 0.94 15.99
CA ALA A 57 -1.18 -0.13 16.25
C ALA A 57 -0.53 -1.49 16.55
N LYS A 58 0.65 -1.76 15.99
CA LYS A 58 1.40 -3.01 16.20
C LYS A 58 2.45 -2.93 17.33
N GLY A 59 2.69 -1.75 17.90
CA GLY A 59 3.74 -1.53 18.88
C GLY A 59 5.16 -1.64 18.30
N ASN A 60 5.30 -1.40 16.99
CA ASN A 60 6.60 -1.43 16.30
C ASN A 60 7.36 -0.12 16.46
N ALA A 61 8.66 -0.12 16.09
CA ALA A 61 9.45 1.09 15.99
C ALA A 61 8.77 2.12 15.05
N LEU A 62 8.43 3.28 15.60
CA LEU A 62 7.67 4.31 14.89
C LEU A 62 8.39 4.80 13.63
N GLY A 63 7.69 4.73 12.49
CA GLY A 63 8.13 5.31 11.22
C GLY A 63 8.83 4.33 10.29
N PHE A 64 9.12 3.10 10.74
CA PHE A 64 9.73 2.09 9.89
C PHE A 64 8.76 1.57 8.82
N SER A 65 7.48 1.34 9.17
CA SER A 65 6.46 0.99 8.16
C SER A 65 6.24 2.14 7.19
N SER A 66 6.27 3.40 7.66
CA SER A 66 6.14 4.58 6.80
C SER A 66 7.24 4.64 5.75
N PHE A 67 8.48 4.38 6.17
CA PHE A 67 9.63 4.33 5.28
C PHE A 67 9.45 3.27 4.19
N LEU A 68 9.09 2.03 4.56
CA LEU A 68 8.87 0.96 3.59
C LEU A 68 7.70 1.27 2.64
N PHE A 69 6.57 1.76 3.16
CA PHE A 69 5.41 2.10 2.34
C PHE A 69 5.74 3.20 1.32
N LEU A 70 6.50 4.21 1.73
CA LEU A 70 7.00 5.24 0.83
C LEU A 70 7.95 4.67 -0.22
N ALA A 71 8.89 3.82 0.17
CA ALA A 71 9.84 3.18 -0.75
C ALA A 71 9.12 2.35 -1.83
N PHE A 72 8.18 1.49 -1.43
CA PHE A 72 7.41 0.67 -2.37
C PHE A 72 6.52 1.54 -3.27
N SER A 73 5.87 2.57 -2.72
CA SER A 73 5.08 3.51 -3.49
C SER A 73 5.91 4.28 -4.51
N LEU A 74 7.16 4.61 -4.16
CA LEU A 74 8.10 5.30 -5.05
C LEU A 74 8.52 4.40 -6.22
N VAL A 75 8.82 3.13 -5.96
CA VAL A 75 9.12 2.15 -7.02
C VAL A 75 7.93 2.03 -7.98
N LEU A 76 6.72 1.88 -7.45
CA LEU A 76 5.51 1.80 -8.25
C LEU A 76 5.24 3.10 -9.03
N PHE A 77 5.58 4.24 -8.44
CA PHE A 77 5.47 5.54 -9.09
C PHE A 77 6.42 5.68 -10.29
N PHE A 78 7.66 5.21 -10.17
CA PHE A 78 8.59 5.21 -11.31
C PHE A 78 8.14 4.25 -12.40
N TYR A 79 7.62 3.08 -12.03
CA TYR A 79 7.09 2.12 -12.99
C TYR A 79 5.90 2.70 -13.77
N ARG A 80 4.91 3.29 -13.08
CA ARG A 80 3.70 3.84 -13.74
C ARG A 80 3.96 5.01 -14.69
N ARG A 81 5.13 5.67 -14.59
CA ARG A 81 5.52 6.74 -15.52
C ARG A 81 5.87 6.22 -16.91
N ARG A 82 6.29 4.95 -17.01
CA ARG A 82 6.76 4.31 -18.24
C ARG A 82 5.83 3.20 -18.72
N PHE A 83 5.16 2.52 -17.80
CA PHE A 83 4.36 1.32 -18.08
C PHE A 83 2.98 1.41 -17.43
N ASP A 84 2.07 0.56 -17.88
CA ASP A 84 0.75 0.43 -17.27
C ASP A 84 0.83 -0.33 -15.93
N ALA A 85 0.80 0.42 -14.83
CA ALA A 85 0.78 -0.13 -13.47
C ALA A 85 -0.59 -0.69 -13.06
N THR A 86 -1.65 -0.47 -13.84
CA THR A 86 -2.98 -1.07 -13.59
C THR A 86 -3.11 -2.48 -14.16
N HIS A 87 -2.13 -2.92 -14.97
CA HIS A 87 -2.14 -4.24 -15.57
C HIS A 87 -2.26 -5.33 -14.48
N PRO A 88 -3.27 -6.23 -14.57
CA PRO A 88 -3.65 -7.11 -13.46
C PRO A 88 -2.51 -8.02 -13.00
N LEU A 89 -1.76 -8.59 -13.94
CA LEU A 89 -0.64 -9.48 -13.63
C LEU A 89 0.53 -8.72 -13.01
N PHE A 90 0.77 -7.48 -13.44
CA PHE A 90 1.85 -6.67 -12.89
C PHE A 90 1.51 -6.24 -11.47
N LEU A 91 0.31 -5.68 -11.25
CA LEU A 91 -0.09 -5.18 -9.94
C LEU A 91 -0.14 -6.28 -8.89
N SER A 92 -0.75 -7.42 -9.23
CA SER A 92 -0.79 -8.59 -8.34
C SER A 92 0.60 -9.14 -8.04
N GLY A 93 1.45 -9.30 -9.06
CA GLY A 93 2.84 -9.74 -8.89
C GLY A 93 3.67 -8.75 -8.05
N PHE A 94 3.50 -7.46 -8.26
CA PHE A 94 4.17 -6.42 -7.49
C PHE A 94 3.73 -6.44 -6.03
N VAL A 95 2.43 -6.51 -5.75
CA VAL A 95 1.88 -6.62 -4.39
C VAL A 95 2.39 -7.89 -3.71
N PHE A 96 2.44 -9.02 -4.42
CA PHE A 96 3.01 -10.26 -3.90
C PHE A 96 4.46 -10.07 -3.43
N LEU A 97 5.32 -9.55 -4.31
CA LEU A 97 6.74 -9.35 -4.02
C LEU A 97 6.95 -8.39 -2.85
N VAL A 98 6.20 -7.27 -2.84
CA VAL A 98 6.28 -6.28 -1.78
C VAL A 98 5.78 -6.84 -0.44
N ALA A 99 4.71 -7.64 -0.44
CA ALA A 99 4.21 -8.28 0.77
C ALA A 99 5.18 -9.31 1.34
N VAL A 100 5.81 -10.14 0.48
CA VAL A 100 6.87 -11.07 0.92
C VAL A 100 8.06 -10.30 1.49
N ALA A 101 8.52 -9.25 0.81
CA ALA A 101 9.63 -8.43 1.27
C ALA A 101 9.31 -7.76 2.62
N TYR A 102 8.12 -7.17 2.76
CA TYR A 102 7.66 -6.56 4.01
C TYR A 102 7.64 -7.57 5.15
N ASN A 103 7.05 -8.76 4.92
CA ASN A 103 6.97 -9.81 5.94
C ASN A 103 8.35 -10.32 6.34
N ARG A 104 9.26 -10.48 5.37
CA ARG A 104 10.64 -10.90 5.65
C ARG A 104 11.41 -9.87 6.47
N ILE A 105 11.18 -8.58 6.24
CA ILE A 105 11.84 -7.50 6.98
C ILE A 105 11.31 -7.40 8.42
N PHE A 106 10.00 -7.49 8.61
CA PHE A 106 9.38 -7.27 9.93
C PHE A 106 9.33 -8.51 10.82
N PHE A 107 9.05 -9.68 10.24
CA PHE A 107 8.81 -10.91 11.00
C PHE A 107 9.90 -11.95 10.79
N LEU A 108 10.90 -11.69 9.95
CA LEU A 108 11.91 -12.67 9.50
C LEU A 108 11.30 -13.94 8.88
N ASP A 109 10.01 -13.95 8.59
CA ASP A 109 9.29 -15.06 8.00
C ASP A 109 8.92 -14.78 6.56
N TRP A 110 8.84 -15.85 5.76
CA TRP A 110 8.50 -15.72 4.34
C TRP A 110 7.00 -15.54 4.08
N GLN A 111 6.14 -15.96 5.02
CA GLN A 111 4.65 -15.89 5.02
C GLN A 111 3.99 -15.70 3.64
N TRP A 112 4.37 -16.54 2.67
CA TRP A 112 4.03 -16.37 1.26
C TRP A 112 2.53 -16.55 1.00
N GLN A 113 1.83 -17.30 1.87
CA GLN A 113 0.39 -17.48 1.80
C GLN A 113 -0.36 -16.15 1.97
N GLN A 114 0.07 -15.30 2.92
CA GLN A 114 -0.55 -13.99 3.12
C GLN A 114 -0.26 -13.05 1.95
N ALA A 115 0.96 -13.09 1.42
CA ALA A 115 1.33 -12.35 0.23
C ALA A 115 0.49 -12.76 -0.99
N LEU A 116 0.20 -14.06 -1.12
CA LEU A 116 -0.65 -14.61 -2.17
C LEU A 116 -2.10 -14.13 -2.02
N VAL A 117 -2.65 -14.12 -0.80
CA VAL A 117 -3.97 -13.55 -0.53
C VAL A 117 -4.02 -12.06 -0.92
N LEU A 118 -3.01 -11.28 -0.55
CA LEU A 118 -2.93 -9.86 -0.94
C LEU A 118 -2.83 -9.68 -2.46
N ALA A 119 -2.08 -10.53 -3.15
CA ALA A 119 -1.96 -10.50 -4.61
C ALA A 119 -3.29 -10.83 -5.31
N LEU A 120 -4.03 -11.83 -4.82
CA LEU A 120 -5.36 -12.15 -5.32
C LEU A 120 -6.34 -11.00 -5.08
N LEU A 121 -6.31 -10.40 -3.88
CA LEU A 121 -7.12 -9.21 -3.59
C LEU A 121 -6.74 -8.04 -4.50
N ALA A 122 -5.45 -7.82 -4.79
CA ALA A 122 -5.01 -6.80 -5.72
C ALA A 122 -5.49 -7.06 -7.15
N PHE A 123 -5.53 -8.32 -7.59
CA PHE A 123 -6.06 -8.71 -8.89
C PHE A 123 -7.56 -8.42 -9.02
N LEU A 124 -8.33 -8.72 -7.96
CA LEU A 124 -9.78 -8.56 -7.89
C LEU A 124 -10.21 -7.09 -7.70
N LEU A 125 -9.54 -6.38 -6.79
CA LEU A 125 -9.84 -4.99 -6.42
C LEU A 125 -9.11 -3.97 -7.32
N ARG A 126 -8.50 -4.43 -8.42
CA ARG A 126 -7.73 -3.55 -9.29
C ARG A 126 -8.63 -2.41 -9.80
N PRO A 127 -8.10 -1.19 -9.87
CA PRO A 127 -8.81 -0.11 -10.51
C PRO A 127 -8.91 -0.36 -12.02
N LEU A 128 -10.12 -0.28 -12.57
CA LEU A 128 -10.40 -0.47 -14.00
C LEU A 128 -10.07 0.77 -14.85
N ALA A 129 -9.93 1.93 -14.23
CA ALA A 129 -9.62 3.18 -14.92
C ALA A 129 -8.13 3.54 -14.80
N PRO A 130 -7.43 3.82 -15.92
CA PRO A 130 -6.08 4.37 -15.86
C PRO A 130 -6.09 5.73 -15.15
N PRO A 131 -5.00 6.12 -14.47
CA PRO A 131 -4.92 7.42 -13.80
C PRO A 131 -5.18 8.52 -14.84
N SER A 132 -6.25 9.29 -14.63
CA SER A 132 -6.59 10.44 -15.47
C SER A 132 -5.34 11.29 -15.68
N ALA A 133 -4.95 11.48 -16.94
CA ALA A 133 -3.80 12.28 -17.36
C ALA A 133 -3.97 13.73 -16.87
N GLY A 134 -3.54 13.96 -15.63
CA GLY A 134 -3.56 15.24 -14.94
C GLY A 134 -2.15 15.65 -14.54
N LEU A 135 -1.20 15.50 -15.45
CA LEU A 135 0.05 16.25 -15.41
C LEU A 135 -0.28 17.69 -15.81
N LYS A 136 -0.76 18.47 -14.85
CA LYS A 136 -0.43 19.90 -14.80
C LYS A 136 0.60 20.04 -13.70
N LEU A 137 1.87 20.06 -14.14
CA LEU A 137 3.00 20.57 -13.35
C LEU A 137 2.67 21.99 -12.88
#